data_AF-A0A4R0XMQ2-F1
#
_entry.id   AF-A0A4R0XMQ2-F1
#
_cell.length_a   1.000
_cell.length_b   1.000
_cell.length_c   1.000
_cell.angle_alpha   90.00
_cell.angle_beta   90.00
_cell.angle_gamma   90.00
#
_symmetry.space_group_name_H-M   'P 1'
#
loop_
_entity.id
_entity.type
_entity.pdbx_description
1 polymer ?
#
loop_
_entity_poly.entity_id
_entity_poly.type
_entity_poly.pdbx_seq_one_letter_code
_entity_poly.pdbx_strand_id
1 'polypeptide(L)'
;ISISAFLFFLDILFGFIEKRTLSKLIPSYKNKMRMTFLGNWFNIIQKRKARLGQINNALQNDIPTVTNMKIESIYSLTYSIVTFVVIISFLFWLHWILGVATLLSLLILGILPLIISKKLEEINFTISKNNEEFYGKSVNINKNKDQYIFTRKLGKYHKSILAHVDNYYLKNIKLTLV
;
A
#
# COMPACT_ATOMS: atom_id res chain seq x y z
N ILE A 1 38.29 -19.86 1.82
CA ILE A 1 36.98 -19.43 2.38
C ILE A 1 36.81 -17.98 1.99
N SER A 2 35.91 -17.73 1.05
CA SER A 2 35.87 -16.52 0.22
C SER A 2 35.33 -15.32 0.98
N ILE A 3 35.75 -14.12 0.58
CA ILE A 3 35.20 -12.82 1.02
C ILE A 3 33.65 -12.81 0.94
N SER A 4 33.08 -13.51 -0.04
CA SER A 4 31.63 -13.68 -0.17
C SER A 4 30.98 -14.40 1.02
N ALA A 5 31.64 -15.41 1.61
CA ALA A 5 31.12 -16.09 2.79
C ALA A 5 31.14 -15.17 4.03
N PHE A 6 32.14 -14.30 4.13
CA PHE A 6 32.23 -13.30 5.22
C PHE A 6 31.16 -12.21 5.09
N LEU A 7 30.92 -11.70 3.87
CA LEU A 7 29.85 -10.74 3.61
C LEU A 7 28.46 -11.33 3.87
N PHE A 8 28.24 -12.59 3.47
CA PHE A 8 27.00 -13.30 3.75
C PHE A 8 26.78 -13.51 5.26
N PHE A 9 27.83 -13.83 6.01
CA PHE A 9 27.76 -13.93 7.46
C PHE A 9 27.41 -12.58 8.13
N LEU A 10 28.03 -11.48 7.67
CA LEU A 10 27.70 -10.15 8.18
C LEU A 10 26.24 -9.77 7.92
N ASP A 11 25.72 -10.05 6.72
CA ASP A 11 24.31 -9.76 6.39
C ASP A 11 23.34 -10.54 7.31
N ILE A 12 23.60 -11.83 7.55
CA ILE A 12 22.82 -12.64 8.50
C ILE A 12 22.90 -12.06 9.92
N LEU A 13 24.10 -11.67 10.37
CA LEU A 13 24.31 -11.13 11.70
C LEU A 13 23.58 -9.79 11.89
N PHE A 14 23.70 -8.87 10.94
CA PHE A 14 23.03 -7.58 10.99
C PHE A 14 21.51 -7.73 10.89
N GLY A 15 21.00 -8.60 10.01
CA GLY A 15 19.58 -8.91 9.93
C GLY A 15 19.02 -9.51 11.23
N PHE A 16 19.82 -10.32 11.94
CA PHE A 16 19.45 -10.84 13.25
C PHE A 16 19.38 -9.74 14.31
N ILE A 17 20.37 -8.84 14.35
CA ILE A 17 20.42 -7.70 15.29
C ILE A 17 19.23 -6.76 15.04
N GLU A 18 18.92 -6.48 13.78
CA GLU A 18 17.78 -5.65 13.38
C GLU A 18 16.47 -6.24 13.90
N LYS A 19 16.17 -7.51 13.58
CA LYS A 19 14.95 -8.20 14.03
C LYS A 19 14.81 -8.22 15.54
N ARG A 20 15.92 -8.45 16.26
CA ARG A 20 15.93 -8.47 17.73
C ARG A 20 15.71 -7.09 18.34
N THR A 21 16.17 -6.03 17.68
CA THR A 21 15.98 -4.65 18.12
C THR A 21 14.54 -4.21 17.87
N LEU A 22 14.00 -4.51 16.68
CA LEU A 22 12.61 -4.24 16.31
C LEU A 22 11.61 -4.94 17.23
N SER A 23 11.83 -6.22 17.54
CA SER A 23 10.92 -6.98 18.40
C SER A 23 10.81 -6.43 19.83
N LYS A 24 11.81 -5.67 20.30
CA LYS A 24 11.77 -4.98 21.59
C LYS A 24 11.15 -3.57 21.50
N LEU A 25 11.45 -2.83 20.43
CA LEU A 25 11.02 -1.44 20.28
C LEU A 25 9.54 -1.31 19.89
N ILE A 26 9.06 -2.16 18.98
CA ILE A 26 7.67 -2.11 18.49
C ILE A 26 6.66 -2.24 19.64
N PRO A 27 6.76 -3.22 20.56
CA PRO A 27 5.82 -3.32 21.68
C PRO A 27 5.87 -2.11 22.62
N SER A 28 7.07 -1.59 22.89
CA SER A 28 7.26 -0.42 23.76
C SER A 28 6.61 0.84 23.18
N TYR A 29 6.85 1.12 21.90
CA TYR A 29 6.23 2.25 21.20
C TYR A 29 4.72 2.11 21.08
N LYS A 30 4.23 0.90 20.78
CA LYS A 30 2.81 0.60 20.70
C LYS A 30 2.10 0.88 22.02
N ASN A 31 2.70 0.46 23.14
CA ASN A 31 2.17 0.72 24.47
C ASN A 31 2.20 2.21 24.81
N LYS A 32 3.29 2.93 24.48
CA LYS A 32 3.38 4.38 24.68
C LYS A 32 2.32 5.17 23.90
N MET A 33 2.10 4.80 22.64
CA MET A 33 1.04 5.39 21.81
C MET A 33 -0.35 5.12 22.39
N ARG A 34 -0.63 3.88 22.82
CA ARG A 34 -1.89 3.53 23.49
C ARG A 34 -2.12 4.35 24.76
N MET A 35 -1.12 4.47 25.62
CA MET A 35 -1.22 5.24 26.87
C MET A 35 -1.45 6.74 26.58
N THR A 36 -0.77 7.29 25.57
CA THR A 36 -0.96 8.70 25.16
C THR A 36 -2.36 8.92 24.57
N PHE A 37 -2.86 7.97 23.77
CA PHE A 37 -4.20 8.03 23.20
C PHE A 37 -5.28 7.93 24.27
N LEU A 38 -5.12 7.02 25.24
CA LEU A 38 -6.02 6.85 26.38
C LEU A 38 -6.00 8.08 27.31
N GLY A 39 -4.83 8.65 27.57
CA GLY A 39 -4.69 9.87 28.37
C GLY A 39 -5.40 11.08 27.74
N ASN A 40 -5.49 11.12 26.41
CA ASN A 40 -6.19 12.18 25.67
C ASN A 40 -7.61 11.79 25.23
N TRP A 41 -8.12 10.63 25.62
CA TRP A 41 -9.34 10.07 25.03
C TRP A 41 -10.59 10.93 25.31
N PHE A 42 -10.70 11.50 26.51
CA PHE A 42 -11.80 12.38 26.90
C PHE A 42 -11.82 13.64 26.01
N ASN A 43 -10.65 14.22 25.75
CA ASN A 43 -10.52 15.36 24.84
C ASN A 43 -10.89 14.98 23.40
N ILE A 44 -10.59 13.75 22.96
CA ILE A 44 -10.94 13.26 21.61
C ILE A 44 -12.44 13.07 21.47
N ILE A 45 -13.12 12.48 22.45
CA ILE A 45 -14.59 12.32 22.43
C ILE A 45 -15.27 13.68 22.38
N GLN A 46 -14.83 14.59 23.25
CA GLN A 46 -15.46 15.90 23.40
C GLN A 46 -15.23 16.78 22.16
N LYS A 47 -14.04 16.74 21.54
CA LYS A 47 -13.72 17.54 20.34
C LYS A 47 -14.17 16.91 19.02
N ARG A 48 -14.17 15.57 18.90
CA ARG A 48 -14.42 14.88 17.62
C ARG A 48 -15.77 14.18 17.52
N LYS A 49 -16.61 14.20 18.58
CA LYS A 49 -17.86 13.42 18.65
C LYS A 49 -17.65 11.95 18.28
N ALA A 50 -16.47 11.40 18.61
CA ALA A 50 -16.09 10.05 18.20
C ALA A 50 -16.97 9.02 18.91
N ARG A 51 -17.51 8.05 18.16
CA ARG A 51 -18.28 6.94 18.73
C ARG A 51 -17.34 5.96 19.44
N LEU A 52 -17.80 5.31 20.51
CA LEU A 52 -17.01 4.30 21.25
C LEU A 52 -16.42 3.21 20.33
N GLY A 53 -17.17 2.79 19.30
CA GLY A 53 -16.67 1.85 18.30
C GLY A 53 -15.48 2.35 17.47
N GLN A 54 -15.41 3.65 17.17
CA GLN A 54 -14.27 4.26 16.45
C GLN A 54 -13.02 4.30 17.34
N ILE A 55 -13.19 4.50 18.64
CA ILE A 55 -12.10 4.51 19.61
C ILE A 55 -11.55 3.09 19.81
N ASN A 56 -12.44 2.10 19.93
CA ASN A 56 -12.03 0.71 19.99
C ASN A 56 -11.28 0.29 18.72
N ASN A 57 -11.77 0.69 17.55
CA ASN A 57 -11.09 0.45 16.28
C ASN A 57 -9.69 1.11 16.25
N ALA A 58 -9.57 2.36 16.72
CA ALA A 58 -8.28 3.05 16.78
C ALA A 58 -7.26 2.34 17.69
N LEU A 59 -7.69 1.84 18.87
CA LEU A 59 -6.82 1.15 19.82
C LEU A 59 -6.40 -0.26 19.37
N GLN A 60 -7.31 -0.96 18.69
CA GLN A 60 -7.12 -2.36 18.29
C GLN A 60 -6.51 -2.51 16.90
N ASN A 61 -6.75 -1.59 15.98
CA ASN A 61 -6.36 -1.72 14.57
C ASN A 61 -5.46 -0.57 14.11
N ASP A 62 -5.86 0.69 14.31
CA ASP A 62 -5.11 1.82 13.72
C ASP A 62 -3.75 2.02 14.40
N ILE A 63 -3.69 2.03 15.73
CA ILE A 63 -2.43 2.20 16.47
C ILE A 63 -1.42 1.08 16.14
N PRO A 64 -1.77 -0.21 16.20
CA PRO A 64 -0.85 -1.27 15.78
C PRO A 64 -0.40 -1.12 14.32
N THR A 65 -1.32 -0.82 13.41
CA THR A 65 -1.02 -0.70 11.98
C THR A 65 -0.05 0.45 11.72
N VAL A 66 -0.31 1.63 12.26
CA VAL A 66 0.57 2.80 12.13
C VAL A 66 1.92 2.57 12.79
N THR A 67 1.93 1.93 13.96
CA THR A 67 3.19 1.69 14.70
C THR A 67 4.07 0.69 13.96
N ASN A 68 3.50 -0.44 13.51
CA ASN A 68 4.24 -1.45 12.76
C ASN A 68 4.73 -0.86 11.44
N MET A 69 3.84 -0.24 10.65
CA MET A 69 4.22 0.36 9.37
C MET A 69 5.32 1.42 9.53
N LYS A 70 5.16 2.39 10.45
CA LYS A 70 6.16 3.47 10.58
C LYS A 70 7.50 2.99 11.12
N ILE A 71 7.50 2.16 12.17
CA ILE A 71 8.76 1.73 12.80
C ILE A 71 9.49 0.76 11.89
N GLU A 72 8.79 -0.23 11.33
CA GLU A 72 9.40 -1.18 10.40
C GLU A 72 9.91 -0.47 9.14
N SER A 73 9.13 0.46 8.56
CA SER A 73 9.61 1.21 7.38
C SER A 73 10.82 2.09 7.68
N ILE A 74 10.87 2.79 8.81
CA ILE A 74 12.03 3.64 9.16
C ILE A 74 13.28 2.79 9.38
N TYR A 75 13.16 1.68 10.11
CA TYR A 75 14.29 0.79 10.36
C TYR A 75 14.76 0.08 9.10
N SER A 76 13.83 -0.47 8.31
CA SER A 76 14.14 -1.11 7.04
C SER A 76 14.83 -0.12 6.09
N LEU A 77 14.35 1.12 6.01
CA LEU A 77 14.99 2.15 5.18
C LEU A 77 16.40 2.50 5.69
N THR A 78 16.58 2.62 7.00
CA THR A 78 17.89 2.88 7.61
C THR A 78 18.86 1.72 7.36
N TYR A 79 18.41 0.47 7.56
CA TYR A 79 19.16 -0.74 7.25
C TYR A 79 19.60 -0.75 5.78
N SER A 80 18.64 -0.55 4.86
CA SER A 80 18.92 -0.53 3.42
C SER A 80 19.92 0.55 3.03
N ILE A 81 19.85 1.75 3.62
CA ILE A 81 20.81 2.83 3.36
C ILE A 81 22.21 2.44 3.83
N VAL A 82 22.35 1.94 5.06
CA VAL A 82 23.66 1.55 5.62
C VAL A 82 24.27 0.42 4.80
N THR A 83 23.48 -0.63 4.53
CA THR A 83 23.90 -1.77 3.71
C THR A 83 24.31 -1.33 2.30
N PHE A 84 23.54 -0.42 1.70
CA PHE A 84 23.87 0.15 0.39
C PHE A 84 25.22 0.88 0.39
N VAL A 85 25.47 1.76 1.36
CA VAL A 85 26.75 2.48 1.48
C VAL A 85 27.92 1.50 1.64
N VAL A 86 27.78 0.50 2.51
CA VAL A 86 28.83 -0.52 2.73
C VAL A 86 29.12 -1.30 1.45
N ILE A 87 28.09 -1.76 0.73
CA ILE A 87 28.24 -2.51 -0.52
C ILE A 87 28.91 -1.67 -1.59
N ILE A 88 28.47 -0.42 -1.78
CA ILE A 88 29.06 0.49 -2.77
C ILE A 88 30.52 0.78 -2.45
N SER A 89 30.84 1.16 -1.20
CA SER A 89 32.23 1.39 -0.78
C SER A 89 33.11 0.16 -1.00
N PHE A 90 32.59 -1.04 -0.72
CA PHE A 90 33.29 -2.30 -0.97
C PHE A 90 33.51 -2.59 -2.47
N LEU A 91 32.51 -2.32 -3.30
CA LEU A 91 32.63 -2.44 -4.77
C LEU A 91 33.69 -1.49 -5.33
N PHE A 92 33.72 -0.24 -4.85
CA PHE A 92 34.75 0.73 -5.24
C PHE A 92 36.16 0.29 -4.81
N TRP A 93 36.29 -0.35 -3.65
CA TRP A 93 37.56 -0.90 -3.18
C TRP A 93 38.05 -2.07 -4.05
N LEU A 94 37.15 -2.95 -4.51
CA LEU A 94 37.49 -4.05 -5.41
C LEU A 94 37.82 -3.55 -6.82
N HIS A 95 36.87 -2.87 -7.48
CA HIS A 95 37.03 -2.29 -8.82
C HIS A 95 36.10 -1.10 -8.99
N TRP A 96 36.67 0.09 -9.17
CA TRP A 96 35.91 1.34 -9.30
C TRP A 96 34.87 1.33 -10.43
N ILE A 97 35.13 0.63 -11.54
CA ILE A 97 34.20 0.50 -12.67
C ILE A 97 32.91 -0.22 -12.24
N LEU A 98 33.02 -1.28 -11.42
CA LEU A 98 31.85 -2.01 -10.90
C LEU A 98 31.00 -1.12 -9.99
N GLY A 99 31.64 -0.30 -9.15
CA GLY A 99 30.95 0.69 -8.33
C GLY A 99 30.15 1.70 -9.16
N VAL A 100 30.77 2.29 -10.18
CA VAL A 100 30.12 3.25 -11.08
C VAL A 100 28.97 2.61 -11.88
N ALA A 101 29.18 1.41 -12.43
CA ALA A 101 28.14 0.69 -13.16
C ALA A 101 26.91 0.39 -12.28
N THR A 102 27.14 -0.03 -11.03
CA THR A 102 26.08 -0.33 -10.07
C THR A 102 25.26 0.93 -9.72
N LEU A 103 25.92 2.07 -9.53
CA LEU A 103 25.24 3.35 -9.30
C LEU A 103 24.38 3.77 -10.49
N LEU A 104 24.89 3.61 -11.73
CA LEU A 104 24.12 3.91 -12.94
C LEU A 104 22.89 3.01 -13.08
N SER A 105 23.04 1.70 -12.82
CA SER A 105 21.92 0.76 -12.84
C SER A 105 20.85 1.13 -11.81
N LEU A 106 21.24 1.55 -10.61
CA LEU A 106 20.29 2.02 -9.59
C LEU A 106 19.56 3.28 -10.01
N LEU A 107 20.24 4.22 -10.68
CA LEU A 107 19.64 5.44 -11.19
C LEU A 107 18.56 5.12 -12.24
N ILE A 108 18.86 4.19 -13.15
CA ILE A 108 17.91 3.69 -14.15
C ILE A 108 16.73 2.98 -13.48
N LEU A 109 17.01 2.06 -12.55
CA LEU A 109 15.98 1.33 -11.80
C LEU A 109 15.14 2.23 -10.90
N GLY A 110 15.65 3.39 -10.47
CA GLY A 110 14.88 4.38 -9.71
C GLY A 110 13.96 5.23 -10.59
N ILE A 111 14.40 5.59 -11.80
CA ILE A 111 13.62 6.42 -12.74
C ILE A 111 12.51 5.60 -13.41
N LEU A 112 12.78 4.34 -13.77
CA LEU A 112 11.84 3.48 -14.49
C LEU A 112 10.47 3.34 -13.78
N PRO A 113 10.39 3.03 -12.47
CA PRO A 113 9.11 2.95 -11.78
C PRO A 113 8.41 4.30 -11.64
N LEU A 114 9.12 5.44 -11.64
CA LEU A 114 8.48 6.77 -11.65
C LEU A 114 7.73 7.04 -12.96
N ILE A 115 8.24 6.53 -14.08
CA ILE A 115 7.59 6.66 -15.39
C ILE A 115 6.39 5.71 -15.48
N ILE A 116 6.54 4.47 -15.01
CA ILE A 116 5.48 3.45 -15.05
C ILE A 116 4.36 3.76 -14.06
N SER A 117 4.70 4.22 -12.84
CA SER A 117 3.70 4.53 -11.79
C SER A 117 2.72 5.60 -12.22
N LYS A 118 3.17 6.66 -12.91
CA LYS A 118 2.26 7.69 -13.46
C LYS A 118 1.23 7.11 -14.41
N LYS A 119 1.65 6.24 -15.33
CA LYS A 119 0.72 5.56 -16.26
C LYS A 119 -0.23 4.64 -15.51
N LEU A 120 0.26 3.88 -14.53
CA LEU A 120 -0.57 3.02 -13.69
C LEU A 120 -1.58 3.82 -12.85
N GLU A 121 -1.20 4.99 -12.34
CA GLU A 121 -2.11 5.90 -11.63
C GLU A 121 -3.23 6.41 -12.52
N GLU A 122 -2.93 6.81 -13.77
CA GLU A 122 -3.93 7.23 -14.76
C GLU A 122 -4.90 6.09 -15.11
N ILE A 123 -4.38 4.87 -15.30
CA ILE A 123 -5.19 3.67 -15.54
C ILE A 123 -6.08 3.37 -14.33
N ASN A 124 -5.51 3.36 -13.13
CA ASN A 124 -6.23 3.10 -11.88
C ASN A 124 -7.31 4.16 -11.61
N PHE A 125 -7.03 5.43 -11.91
CA PHE A 125 -8.01 6.51 -11.82
C PHE A 125 -9.17 6.28 -12.80
N THR A 126 -8.86 5.90 -14.04
CA THR A 126 -9.88 5.63 -15.07
C THR A 126 -10.74 4.43 -14.71
N ILE A 127 -10.13 3.34 -14.22
CA ILE A 127 -10.85 2.16 -13.72
C ILE A 127 -11.73 2.55 -12.53
N SER A 128 -11.21 3.33 -11.57
CA SER A 128 -11.98 3.76 -10.40
C SER A 128 -13.18 4.61 -10.79
N LYS A 129 -13.00 5.54 -11.74
CA LYS A 129 -14.09 6.34 -12.30
C LYS A 129 -15.14 5.48 -13.03
N ASN A 130 -14.70 4.49 -13.80
CA ASN A 130 -15.61 3.54 -14.46
C ASN A 130 -16.39 2.71 -13.43
N ASN A 131 -15.75 2.30 -12.33
CA ASN A 131 -16.39 1.57 -11.25
C ASN A 131 -17.47 2.44 -10.59
N GLU A 132 -17.14 3.69 -10.27
CA GLU A 132 -18.10 4.63 -9.68
C GLU A 132 -19.30 4.88 -10.60
N GLU A 133 -19.07 5.07 -11.90
CA GLU A 133 -20.13 5.21 -12.90
C GLU A 133 -21.00 3.94 -13.01
N PHE A 134 -20.37 2.76 -12.98
CA PHE A 134 -21.06 1.48 -13.00
C PHE A 134 -21.94 1.28 -11.77
N TYR A 135 -21.41 1.54 -10.57
CA TYR A 135 -22.17 1.46 -9.32
C TYR A 135 -23.34 2.44 -9.31
N GLY A 136 -23.13 3.70 -9.71
CA GLY A 136 -24.19 4.71 -9.78
C GLY A 136 -25.34 4.30 -10.71
N LYS A 137 -25.01 3.81 -11.92
CA LYS A 137 -26.01 3.31 -12.88
C LYS A 137 -26.70 2.03 -12.37
N SER A 138 -25.98 1.11 -11.75
CA SER A 138 -26.55 -0.12 -11.17
C SER A 138 -27.54 0.18 -10.04
N VAL A 139 -27.25 1.15 -9.18
CA VAL A 139 -28.17 1.61 -8.13
C VAL A 139 -29.44 2.22 -8.75
N ASN A 140 -29.32 3.01 -9.82
CA ASN A 140 -30.47 3.61 -10.50
C ASN A 140 -31.34 2.56 -11.22
N ILE A 141 -30.73 1.59 -11.90
CA ILE A 141 -31.45 0.47 -12.52
C ILE A 141 -32.20 -0.32 -11.44
N ASN A 142 -31.56 -0.61 -10.32
CA ASN A 142 -32.17 -1.36 -9.23
C ASN A 142 -33.32 -0.59 -8.55
N LYS A 143 -33.21 0.74 -8.38
CA LYS A 143 -34.33 1.58 -7.91
C LYS A 143 -35.53 1.54 -8.85
N ASN A 144 -35.30 1.44 -10.17
CA ASN A 144 -36.36 1.37 -11.16
C ASN A 144 -36.94 -0.05 -11.34
N LYS A 145 -36.39 -1.06 -10.69
CA LYS A 145 -36.83 -2.47 -10.77
C LYS A 145 -38.33 -2.61 -10.50
N ASP A 146 -38.82 -1.94 -9.46
CA ASP A 146 -40.22 -2.03 -9.06
C ASP A 146 -41.16 -1.45 -10.13
N GLN A 147 -40.75 -0.39 -10.83
CA GLN A 147 -41.50 0.13 -11.99
C GLN A 147 -41.53 -0.85 -13.17
N TYR A 148 -40.43 -1.56 -13.45
CA TYR A 148 -40.41 -2.58 -14.51
C TYR A 148 -41.26 -3.80 -14.17
N ILE A 149 -41.28 -4.21 -12.90
CA ILE A 149 -42.16 -5.28 -12.40
C ILE A 149 -43.62 -4.86 -12.52
N PHE A 150 -43.96 -3.65 -12.06
CA PHE A 150 -45.32 -3.10 -12.12
C PHE A 150 -45.85 -2.99 -13.56
N THR A 151 -44.99 -2.61 -14.51
CA THR A 151 -45.37 -2.48 -15.92
C THR A 151 -45.27 -3.78 -16.73
N ARG A 152 -45.00 -4.94 -16.09
CA ARG A 152 -44.73 -6.25 -16.74
C ARG A 152 -43.64 -6.22 -17.81
N LYS A 153 -42.68 -5.27 -17.73
CA LYS A 153 -41.58 -5.08 -18.69
C LYS A 153 -40.26 -5.72 -18.22
N LEU A 154 -40.34 -6.90 -17.59
CA LEU A 154 -39.18 -7.63 -17.04
C LEU A 154 -38.08 -7.92 -18.08
N GLY A 155 -38.45 -8.22 -19.33
CA GLY A 155 -37.48 -8.42 -20.41
C GLY A 155 -36.65 -7.16 -20.74
N LYS A 156 -37.22 -5.96 -20.59
CA LYS A 156 -36.48 -4.70 -20.79
C LYS A 156 -35.51 -4.44 -19.63
N TYR A 157 -35.91 -4.76 -18.41
CA TYR A 157 -35.03 -4.69 -17.24
C TYR A 157 -33.82 -5.62 -17.39
N HIS A 158 -34.05 -6.90 -17.72
CA HIS A 158 -32.98 -7.87 -17.92
C HIS A 158 -32.00 -7.45 -19.03
N LYS A 159 -32.51 -6.99 -20.17
CA LYS A 159 -31.67 -6.48 -21.28
C LYS A 159 -30.85 -5.24 -20.88
N SER A 160 -31.41 -4.36 -20.04
CA SER A 160 -30.69 -3.17 -19.57
C SER A 160 -29.52 -3.50 -18.63
N ILE A 161 -29.67 -4.54 -17.79
CA ILE A 161 -28.58 -5.03 -16.92
C ILE A 161 -27.49 -5.67 -17.76
N LEU A 162 -27.83 -6.58 -18.67
CA LEU A 162 -26.85 -7.26 -19.52
C LEU A 162 -26.03 -6.24 -20.34
N ALA A 163 -26.69 -5.29 -21.01
CA ALA A 163 -26.00 -4.25 -21.77
C ALA A 163 -25.11 -3.35 -20.90
N HIS A 164 -25.50 -3.08 -19.65
CA HIS A 164 -24.69 -2.28 -18.71
C HIS A 164 -23.45 -3.05 -18.24
N VAL A 165 -23.60 -4.35 -17.96
CA VAL A 165 -22.52 -5.25 -17.56
C VAL A 165 -21.52 -5.47 -18.71
N ASP A 166 -22.00 -5.75 -19.92
CA ASP A 166 -21.14 -5.97 -21.09
C ASP A 166 -20.31 -4.73 -21.44
N ASN A 167 -20.93 -3.53 -21.38
CA ASN A 167 -20.21 -2.27 -21.62
C ASN A 167 -19.12 -2.01 -20.57
N TYR A 168 -19.37 -2.35 -19.30
CA TYR A 168 -18.37 -2.21 -18.24
C TYR A 168 -17.16 -3.13 -18.49
N TYR A 169 -17.39 -4.40 -18.80
CA TYR A 169 -16.31 -5.35 -19.09
C TYR A 169 -15.50 -4.94 -20.33
N LEU A 170 -16.17 -4.57 -21.43
CA LEU A 170 -15.49 -4.14 -22.66
C LEU A 170 -14.63 -2.89 -22.45
N LYS A 171 -15.09 -1.93 -21.63
CA LYS A 171 -14.37 -0.69 -21.33
C LYS A 171 -13.13 -0.95 -20.48
N ASN A 172 -13.23 -1.83 -19.48
CA ASN A 172 -12.10 -2.16 -18.60
C ASN A 172 -11.08 -3.10 -19.27
N ILE A 173 -11.49 -4.05 -20.11
CA ILE A 173 -10.58 -4.91 -20.88
C ILE A 173 -9.70 -4.10 -21.84
N LYS A 174 -10.27 -3.07 -22.48
CA LYS A 174 -9.50 -2.16 -23.35
C LYS A 174 -8.45 -1.36 -22.58
N LEU A 175 -8.67 -1.09 -21.30
CA LEU A 175 -7.73 -0.35 -20.45
C LEU A 175 -6.59 -1.22 -19.91
N THR A 176 -6.78 -2.54 -19.83
CA THR A 176 -5.73 -3.49 -19.42
C THR A 176 -4.80 -3.95 -20.55
N LEU A 177 -5.17 -3.70 -21.81
CA LEU A 177 -4.42 -4.10 -23.01
C LEU A 177 -3.55 -2.97 -23.61
N VAL A 178 -3.51 -1.80 -22.98
CA VAL A 178 -2.71 -0.62 -23.35
C VAL A 178 -1.58 -0.42 -22.34
#